data_AF-A0A022RL97-F1
#
_entry.id   AF-A0A022RL97-F1
#
_cell.length_a   1.000
_cell.length_b   1.000
_cell.length_c   1.000
_cell.angle_alpha   90.00
_cell.angle_beta   90.00
_cell.angle_gamma   90.00
#
_symmetry.space_group_name_H-M   'P 1'
#
loop_
_entity.id
_entity.type
_entity.pdbx_description
1 polymer ?
#
loop_
_entity_poly.entity_id
_entity_poly.type
_entity_poly.pdbx_seq_one_letter_code
_entity_poly.pdbx_strand_id
1 'polypeptide(L)'
;MSFIVFLLFFFLFHSSIIISVVSKCSKSFECGRLGYLEFPLSNSRGCGLFTVHGCDSVNPTIQLEPGGQEYSILNISTNKFLVKDHSLQSLLDTNSCFSFINLTLPKYPSISFSFSPNLTMFECFNETYKSERGRYFENYLNYTCSLIALYYSFPTANVAPPVPNGDGLPSQCHVIQLPVKSNYDQQSPENVFDLFTSEYTLEWNLSEQCSECQRGGGQCLTNDIGEFECKR
;
A
#
# COMPACT_ATOMS: atom_id res chain seq x y z
N MET A 1 -7.35 -52.38 36.59
CA MET A 1 -7.73 -51.06 37.13
C MET A 1 -6.77 -49.94 36.69
N SER A 2 -5.44 -50.11 36.74
CA SER A 2 -4.49 -49.03 36.42
C SER A 2 -4.39 -48.60 34.93
N PHE A 3 -4.62 -49.52 33.98
CA PHE A 3 -4.46 -49.24 32.55
C PHE A 3 -5.62 -48.42 31.95
N ILE A 4 -6.83 -48.64 32.46
CA ILE A 4 -8.05 -47.91 32.04
C ILE A 4 -7.99 -46.45 32.51
N VAL A 5 -7.47 -46.21 33.72
CA VAL A 5 -7.28 -44.85 34.26
C VAL A 5 -6.24 -44.08 33.44
N PHE A 6 -5.18 -44.75 32.97
CA PHE A 6 -4.15 -44.12 32.14
C PHE A 6 -4.68 -43.74 30.75
N LEU A 7 -5.48 -44.59 30.12
CA LEU A 7 -6.15 -44.28 28.85
C LEU A 7 -7.16 -43.14 28.98
N LEU A 8 -7.95 -43.12 30.07
CA LEU A 8 -8.87 -42.01 30.35
C LEU A 8 -8.12 -40.69 30.56
N PHE A 9 -6.97 -40.69 31.25
CA PHE A 9 -6.11 -39.51 31.39
C PHE A 9 -5.53 -39.06 30.04
N PHE A 10 -5.10 -39.99 29.18
CA PHE A 10 -4.58 -39.68 27.85
C PHE A 10 -5.65 -39.11 26.92
N PHE A 11 -6.88 -39.65 26.97
CA PHE A 11 -8.02 -39.10 26.25
C PHE A 11 -8.44 -37.73 26.78
N LEU A 12 -8.44 -37.52 28.10
CA LEU A 12 -8.74 -36.21 28.69
C LEU A 12 -7.66 -35.17 28.36
N PHE A 13 -6.38 -35.56 28.32
CA PHE A 13 -5.28 -34.69 27.88
C PHE A 13 -5.35 -34.39 26.37
N HIS A 14 -5.65 -35.37 25.52
CA HIS A 14 -5.85 -35.11 24.09
C HIS A 14 -7.10 -34.27 23.82
N SER A 15 -8.19 -34.49 24.56
CA SER A 15 -9.40 -33.66 24.45
C SER A 15 -9.18 -32.24 24.95
N SER A 16 -8.32 -32.01 25.95
CA SER A 16 -7.97 -30.65 26.39
C SER A 16 -6.95 -29.95 25.49
N ILE A 17 -6.14 -30.69 24.72
CA ILE A 17 -5.30 -30.14 23.65
C ILE A 17 -6.14 -29.74 22.40
N ILE A 18 -7.37 -30.24 22.26
CA ILE A 18 -8.29 -29.91 21.15
C ILE A 18 -9.24 -28.73 21.50
N ILE A 19 -9.15 -28.18 22.72
CA ILE A 19 -9.93 -26.99 23.09
C ILE A 19 -9.24 -25.72 22.56
N SER A 20 -9.70 -25.31 21.39
CA SER A 20 -9.61 -23.96 20.82
C SER A 20 -8.24 -23.41 20.41
N VAL A 21 -7.75 -23.83 19.24
CA VAL A 21 -7.20 -22.87 18.27
C VAL A 21 -8.34 -22.38 17.36
N VAL A 22 -9.49 -22.07 17.95
CA VAL A 22 -10.31 -21.00 17.41
C VAL A 22 -9.62 -19.76 17.95
N SER A 23 -8.70 -19.19 17.18
CA SER A 23 -8.14 -17.89 17.51
C SER A 23 -9.33 -16.95 17.66
N LYS A 24 -9.72 -16.64 18.90
CA LYS A 24 -10.72 -15.62 19.16
C LYS A 24 -10.08 -14.31 18.75
N CYS A 25 -10.30 -13.93 17.49
CA CYS A 25 -9.84 -12.67 16.97
C CYS A 25 -10.45 -11.56 17.82
N SER A 26 -9.58 -10.74 18.39
CA SER A 26 -10.02 -9.59 19.19
C SER A 26 -10.63 -8.56 18.25
N LYS A 27 -11.79 -8.00 18.61
CA LYS A 27 -12.44 -6.95 17.81
C LYS A 27 -11.60 -5.69 17.70
N SER A 28 -10.87 -5.38 18.78
CA SER A 28 -9.90 -4.31 18.85
C SER A 28 -8.71 -4.76 19.70
N PHE A 29 -7.58 -4.09 19.53
CA PHE A 29 -6.36 -4.33 20.29
C PHE A 29 -5.62 -3.02 20.53
N GLU A 30 -4.90 -2.93 21.64
CA GLU A 30 -4.03 -1.79 21.92
C GLU A 30 -2.71 -1.93 21.17
N CYS A 31 -2.21 -0.83 20.59
CA CYS A 31 -0.96 -0.81 19.83
C CYS A 31 -0.10 0.41 20.17
N GLY A 32 0.43 0.44 21.40
CA GLY A 32 1.35 1.47 21.86
C GLY A 32 0.85 2.89 21.58
N ARG A 33 1.68 3.71 20.93
CA ARG A 33 1.33 5.10 20.59
C ARG A 33 0.24 5.25 19.52
N LEU A 34 -0.13 4.18 18.82
CA LEU A 34 -1.21 4.19 17.84
C LEU A 34 -2.59 4.05 18.49
N GLY A 35 -2.63 3.77 19.81
CA GLY A 35 -3.88 3.62 20.56
C GLY A 35 -4.58 2.30 20.27
N TYR A 36 -5.91 2.30 20.35
CA TYR A 36 -6.72 1.13 20.02
C TYR A 36 -6.98 1.05 18.52
N LEU A 37 -6.62 -0.09 17.94
CA LEU A 37 -6.83 -0.42 16.55
C LEU A 37 -7.93 -1.48 16.43
N GLU A 38 -8.68 -1.42 15.33
CA GLU A 38 -9.78 -2.32 15.04
C GLU A 38 -9.74 -2.74 13.56
N PHE A 39 -10.67 -3.61 13.17
CA PHE A 39 -10.81 -4.04 11.77
C PHE A 39 -10.79 -2.84 10.81
N PRO A 40 -10.05 -2.89 9.69
CA PRO A 40 -9.41 -4.06 9.06
C PRO A 40 -8.06 -4.49 9.65
N LEU A 41 -7.57 -3.80 10.68
CA LEU A 41 -6.29 -4.09 11.31
C LEU A 41 -6.37 -5.26 12.28
N SER A 42 -5.27 -5.98 12.42
CA SER A 42 -5.08 -6.95 13.50
C SER A 42 -3.63 -7.01 13.95
N ASN A 43 -3.37 -7.42 15.20
CA ASN A 43 -2.03 -7.83 15.66
C ASN A 43 -1.80 -9.34 15.52
N SER A 44 -2.80 -10.08 15.02
CA SER A 44 -2.79 -11.54 14.92
C SER A 44 -3.05 -11.96 13.48
N ARG A 45 -2.25 -12.90 12.97
CA ARG A 45 -2.43 -13.42 11.61
C ARG A 45 -3.82 -14.05 11.46
N GLY A 46 -4.48 -13.74 10.34
CA GLY A 46 -5.82 -14.26 10.04
C GLY A 46 -6.98 -13.59 10.80
N CYS A 47 -6.71 -12.55 11.58
CA CYS A 47 -7.74 -11.84 12.37
C CYS A 47 -8.10 -10.45 11.85
N GLY A 48 -7.63 -10.09 10.65
CA GLY A 48 -7.90 -8.84 9.95
C GLY A 48 -7.45 -8.95 8.49
N LEU A 49 -7.58 -7.88 7.72
CA LEU A 49 -7.10 -7.85 6.33
C LEU A 49 -5.58 -7.63 6.25
N PHE A 50 -4.99 -6.96 7.24
CA PHE A 50 -3.53 -6.76 7.33
C PHE A 50 -3.08 -6.74 8.79
N THR A 51 -1.84 -7.19 8.99
CA THR A 51 -1.27 -7.36 10.33
C THR A 51 -0.34 -6.20 10.67
N VAL A 52 -0.53 -5.64 11.87
CA VAL A 52 0.41 -4.71 12.49
C VAL A 52 1.39 -5.48 13.36
N HIS A 53 2.66 -5.19 13.19
CA HIS A 53 3.75 -5.81 13.93
C HIS A 53 4.45 -4.80 14.83
N GLY A 54 5.03 -5.28 15.93
CA GLY A 54 5.84 -4.46 16.82
C GLY A 54 5.09 -3.31 17.48
N CYS A 55 3.88 -3.56 18.00
CA CYS A 55 3.10 -2.55 18.73
C CYS A 55 3.82 -1.96 19.96
N ASP A 56 4.77 -2.70 20.53
CA ASP A 56 5.63 -2.25 21.63
C ASP A 56 6.86 -1.45 21.16
N SER A 57 7.05 -1.33 19.84
CA SER A 57 8.16 -0.59 19.25
C SER A 57 7.83 0.89 19.04
N VAL A 58 8.87 1.72 18.88
CA VAL A 58 8.71 3.15 18.58
C VAL A 58 7.95 3.37 17.27
N ASN A 59 8.20 2.53 16.27
CA ASN A 59 7.56 2.59 14.95
C ASN A 59 7.03 1.21 14.59
N PRO A 60 5.78 0.89 14.99
CA PRO A 60 5.11 -0.33 14.55
C PRO A 60 5.12 -0.42 13.03
N THR A 61 5.13 -1.63 12.49
CA THR A 61 5.15 -1.86 11.04
C THR A 61 3.86 -2.50 10.56
N ILE A 62 3.59 -2.33 9.26
CA ILE A 62 2.46 -2.94 8.56
C ILE A 62 2.94 -3.62 7.30
N GLN A 63 2.36 -4.79 7.01
CA GLN A 63 2.44 -5.44 5.71
C GLN A 63 1.06 -5.37 5.06
N LEU A 64 1.00 -4.86 3.82
CA LEU A 64 -0.25 -4.78 3.05
C LEU A 64 -0.64 -6.13 2.45
N GLU A 65 0.32 -7.05 2.37
CA GLU A 65 0.15 -8.42 1.88
C GLU A 65 1.01 -9.39 2.70
N PRO A 66 0.60 -10.65 2.87
CA PRO A 66 1.38 -11.63 3.63
C PRO A 66 2.79 -11.81 3.05
N GLY A 67 3.82 -11.46 3.83
CA GLY A 67 5.22 -11.59 3.41
C GLY A 67 5.69 -10.53 2.41
N GLY A 68 4.88 -9.50 2.15
CA GLY A 68 5.26 -8.36 1.31
C GLY A 68 6.12 -7.33 2.04
N GLN A 69 6.26 -6.16 1.40
CA GLN A 69 7.01 -5.03 1.93
C GLN A 69 6.46 -4.56 3.29
N GLU A 70 7.37 -4.29 4.22
CA GLU A 70 7.05 -3.65 5.49
C GLU A 70 7.17 -2.13 5.39
N TYR A 71 6.17 -1.45 5.95
CA TYR A 71 6.15 0.00 6.09
C TYR A 71 6.17 0.37 7.56
N SER A 72 6.97 1.36 7.95
CA SER A 72 6.87 1.91 9.32
C SER A 72 5.66 2.84 9.43
N ILE A 73 4.83 2.64 10.44
CA ILE A 73 3.67 3.49 10.71
C ILE A 73 4.13 4.69 11.54
N LEU A 74 4.13 5.88 10.94
CA LEU A 74 4.45 7.13 11.61
C LEU A 74 3.23 7.72 12.31
N ASN A 75 2.04 7.60 11.72
CA ASN A 75 0.78 8.02 12.35
C ASN A 75 -0.41 7.25 11.77
N ILE A 76 -1.54 7.26 12.47
CA ILE A 76 -2.80 6.66 12.03
C ILE A 76 -3.96 7.64 12.20
N SER A 77 -4.89 7.60 11.25
CA SER A 77 -6.23 8.17 11.34
C SER A 77 -7.26 7.15 10.84
N THR A 78 -8.55 7.50 10.80
CA THR A 78 -9.69 6.62 10.50
C THR A 78 -9.40 5.51 9.48
N ASN A 79 -8.97 5.88 8.27
CA ASN A 79 -8.69 4.96 7.18
C ASN A 79 -7.35 5.26 6.49
N LYS A 80 -6.43 5.93 7.20
CA LYS A 80 -5.14 6.36 6.64
C LYS A 80 -3.98 6.14 7.61
N PHE A 81 -2.86 5.70 7.06
CA PHE A 81 -1.56 5.72 7.71
C PHE A 81 -0.70 6.81 7.12
N LEU A 82 0.01 7.56 7.96
CA LEU A 82 1.26 8.15 7.52
C LEU A 82 2.33 7.08 7.65
N VAL A 83 2.93 6.66 6.53
CA VAL A 83 3.93 5.59 6.50
C VAL A 83 5.28 6.10 6.07
N LYS A 84 6.33 5.35 6.41
CA LYS A 84 7.66 5.43 5.82
C LYS A 84 7.98 4.15 5.07
N ASP A 85 8.23 4.28 3.77
CA ASP A 85 8.70 3.21 2.89
C ASP A 85 10.24 3.24 2.81
N HIS A 86 10.89 2.32 3.53
CA HIS A 86 12.36 2.26 3.56
C HIS A 86 12.97 1.79 2.25
N SER A 87 12.24 1.02 1.44
CA SER A 87 12.70 0.56 0.13
C SER A 87 12.69 1.72 -0.86
N LEU A 88 11.61 2.51 -0.87
CA LEU A 88 11.55 3.74 -1.65
C LEU A 88 12.58 4.77 -1.18
N GLN A 89 12.78 4.95 0.14
CA GLN A 89 13.83 5.83 0.66
C GLN A 89 15.21 5.46 0.08
N SER A 90 15.57 4.17 0.14
CA SER A 90 16.86 3.68 -0.35
C SER A 90 17.05 3.93 -1.85
N LEU A 91 15.97 3.86 -2.64
CA LEU A 91 15.99 4.20 -4.07
C LEU A 91 16.15 5.70 -4.30
N LEU A 92 15.37 6.52 -3.61
CA LEU A 92 15.41 7.97 -3.74
C LEU A 92 16.77 8.56 -3.33
N ASP A 93 17.41 8.00 -2.29
CA ASP A 93 18.72 8.44 -1.81
C ASP A 93 19.84 8.31 -2.87
N THR A 94 19.64 7.50 -3.92
CA THR A 94 20.62 7.36 -5.01
C THR A 94 20.64 8.55 -5.97
N ASN A 95 19.59 9.39 -5.99
CA ASN A 95 19.39 10.46 -6.97
C ASN A 95 19.66 10.00 -8.42
N SER A 96 19.25 8.78 -8.74
CA SER A 96 19.50 8.16 -10.03
C SER A 96 18.22 8.06 -10.84
N CYS A 97 18.34 7.94 -12.16
CA CYS A 97 17.18 7.73 -13.02
C CYS A 97 16.43 6.42 -12.68
N PHE A 98 17.08 5.46 -12.03
CA PHE A 98 16.45 4.23 -11.58
C PHE A 98 15.53 4.44 -10.36
N SER A 99 15.59 5.60 -9.70
CA SER A 99 14.68 5.97 -8.62
C SER A 99 13.27 6.28 -9.12
N PHE A 100 13.08 6.54 -10.41
CA PHE A 100 11.79 6.85 -11.02
C PHE A 100 10.98 5.57 -11.29
N ILE A 101 10.55 4.92 -10.20
CA ILE A 101 9.73 3.71 -10.27
C ILE A 101 8.24 4.05 -10.25
N ASN A 102 7.42 3.19 -10.86
CA ASN A 102 5.99 3.24 -10.61
C ASN A 102 5.68 2.54 -9.28
N LEU A 103 5.20 3.29 -8.28
CA LEU A 103 4.84 2.68 -7.00
C LEU A 103 3.56 1.85 -7.15
N THR A 104 3.68 0.54 -6.95
CA THR A 104 2.55 -0.40 -7.03
C THR A 104 2.07 -0.77 -5.63
N LEU A 105 0.78 -0.59 -5.38
CA LEU A 105 0.12 -1.08 -4.18
C LEU A 105 -0.65 -2.37 -4.50
N PRO A 106 -0.74 -3.31 -3.55
CA PRO A 106 -1.51 -4.53 -3.77
C PRO A 106 -3.00 -4.21 -3.95
N LYS A 107 -3.68 -5.04 -4.74
CA LYS A 107 -5.12 -4.92 -4.99
C LYS A 107 -5.81 -6.21 -4.60
N TYR A 108 -6.81 -6.10 -3.72
CA TYR A 108 -7.58 -7.24 -3.25
C TYR A 108 -9.08 -7.03 -3.45
N PRO A 109 -9.86 -8.11 -3.56
CA PRO A 109 -11.33 -8.00 -3.68
C PRO A 109 -11.98 -7.28 -2.49
N SER A 110 -11.43 -7.46 -1.28
CA SER A 110 -11.98 -6.87 -0.05
C SER A 110 -11.50 -5.44 0.22
N ILE A 111 -10.38 -5.03 -0.39
CA ILE A 111 -9.72 -3.78 -0.05
C ILE A 111 -8.83 -3.25 -1.17
N SER A 112 -8.83 -1.94 -1.32
CA SER A 112 -7.94 -1.21 -2.20
C SER A 112 -7.13 -0.18 -1.41
N PHE A 113 -5.98 0.18 -1.94
CA PHE A 113 -5.10 1.18 -1.35
C PHE A 113 -4.81 2.28 -2.36
N SER A 114 -4.66 3.49 -1.85
CA SER A 114 -4.14 4.64 -2.57
C SER A 114 -3.08 5.32 -1.73
N PHE A 115 -2.26 6.16 -2.37
CA PHE A 115 -1.26 6.96 -1.68
C PHE A 115 -1.36 8.43 -2.08
N SER A 116 -1.08 9.31 -1.14
CA SER A 116 -1.14 10.76 -1.33
C SER A 116 -0.15 11.51 -0.41
N PRO A 117 0.25 12.73 -0.81
CA PRO A 117 0.07 13.30 -2.14
C PRO A 117 0.99 12.58 -3.14
N ASN A 118 0.54 12.48 -4.40
CA ASN A 118 1.29 11.83 -5.47
C ASN A 118 1.45 12.77 -6.67
N LEU A 119 2.46 12.48 -7.48
CA LEU A 119 2.68 13.12 -8.76
C LEU A 119 2.63 12.06 -9.85
N THR A 120 1.75 12.29 -10.82
CA THR A 120 1.72 11.50 -12.05
C THR A 120 2.76 12.05 -13.01
N MET A 121 3.59 11.16 -13.54
CA MET A 121 4.61 11.49 -14.52
C MET A 121 4.56 10.51 -15.68
N PHE A 122 5.13 10.93 -16.80
CA PHE A 122 5.23 10.12 -18.02
C PHE A 122 6.69 9.85 -18.31
N GLU A 123 7.07 8.59 -18.17
CA GLU A 123 8.42 8.12 -18.50
C GLU A 123 8.46 7.63 -19.94
N CYS A 124 9.32 8.24 -20.76
CA CYS A 124 9.45 7.97 -22.18
C CYS A 124 10.87 7.61 -22.57
N PHE A 125 11.07 6.49 -23.26
CA PHE A 125 12.38 6.10 -23.80
C PHE A 125 12.78 6.95 -25.02
N ASN A 126 14.08 7.19 -25.22
CA ASN A 126 14.66 7.97 -26.32
C ASN A 126 15.20 7.01 -27.41
N GLU A 127 15.01 7.22 -28.73
CA GLU A 127 15.37 8.42 -29.50
C GLU A 127 14.46 8.78 -30.71
N THR A 128 13.52 7.92 -31.13
CA THR A 128 12.88 8.05 -32.46
C THR A 128 11.70 9.04 -32.53
N TYR A 129 11.04 9.36 -31.42
CA TYR A 129 9.73 10.05 -31.39
C TYR A 129 9.75 11.46 -30.74
N LYS A 130 10.84 12.24 -30.93
CA LYS A 130 10.99 13.55 -30.26
C LYS A 130 9.91 14.58 -30.65
N SER A 131 9.50 14.63 -31.92
CA SER A 131 8.53 15.62 -32.43
C SER A 131 7.09 15.35 -31.96
N GLU A 132 6.69 14.09 -31.89
CA GLU A 132 5.38 13.68 -31.36
C GLU A 132 5.25 14.03 -29.88
N ARG A 133 6.27 13.66 -29.08
CA ARG A 133 6.33 13.98 -27.65
C ARG A 133 6.34 15.48 -27.38
N GLY A 134 7.08 16.27 -28.18
CA GLY A 134 7.14 17.72 -28.02
C GLY A 134 5.77 18.41 -28.12
N ARG A 135 4.88 17.92 -29.00
CA ARG A 135 3.50 18.43 -29.08
C ARG A 135 2.62 17.93 -27.95
N TYR A 136 2.74 16.66 -27.58
CA TYR A 136 1.91 16.07 -26.52
C TYR A 136 2.21 16.68 -25.15
N PHE A 137 3.50 16.92 -24.86
CA PHE A 137 3.99 17.42 -23.57
C PHE A 137 4.40 18.90 -23.62
N GLU A 138 3.86 19.70 -24.54
CA GLU A 138 4.28 21.10 -24.76
C GLU A 138 4.20 21.96 -23.49
N ASN A 139 3.19 21.72 -22.65
CA ASN A 139 2.97 22.46 -21.40
C ASN A 139 3.45 21.73 -20.14
N TYR A 140 4.26 20.68 -20.29
CA TYR A 140 4.79 19.89 -19.19
C TYR A 140 6.21 20.33 -18.84
N LEU A 141 6.53 20.26 -17.56
CA LEU A 141 7.92 20.26 -17.12
C LEU A 141 8.57 18.94 -17.57
N ASN A 142 9.86 18.99 -17.83
CA ASN A 142 10.60 17.79 -18.18
C ASN A 142 11.92 17.66 -17.41
N TYR A 143 12.34 16.42 -17.27
CA TYR A 143 13.68 16.05 -16.80
C TYR A 143 14.22 14.95 -17.69
N THR A 144 15.43 15.13 -18.21
CA THR A 144 16.02 14.17 -19.15
C THR A 144 17.18 13.42 -18.49
N CYS A 145 17.02 12.10 -18.46
CA CYS A 145 18.07 11.12 -18.26
C CYS A 145 18.63 10.67 -19.63
N SER A 146 19.80 10.02 -19.65
CA SER A 146 20.46 9.60 -20.90
C SER A 146 19.49 8.96 -21.92
N LEU A 147 18.77 7.91 -21.52
CA LEU A 147 17.85 7.17 -22.41
C LEU A 147 16.38 7.44 -22.14
N ILE A 148 16.06 8.30 -21.18
CA ILE A 148 14.70 8.44 -20.64
C ILE A 148 14.38 9.92 -20.44
N ALA A 149 13.19 10.34 -20.84
CA ALA A 149 12.67 11.66 -20.56
C ALA A 149 11.42 11.51 -19.69
N LEU A 150 11.40 12.23 -18.57
CA LEU A 150 10.24 12.38 -17.72
C LEU A 150 9.49 13.65 -18.08
N TYR A 151 8.17 13.56 -18.16
CA TYR A 151 7.29 14.70 -18.30
C TYR A 151 6.28 14.73 -17.15
N TYR A 152 6.07 15.90 -16.54
CA TYR A 152 5.17 16.05 -15.40
C TYR A 152 4.59 17.45 -15.31
N SER A 153 3.47 17.56 -14.60
CA SER A 153 2.79 18.82 -14.31
C SER A 153 2.19 18.77 -12.92
N PHE A 154 2.16 19.90 -12.22
CA PHE A 154 1.51 19.96 -10.91
C PHE A 154 -0.02 20.01 -11.07
N PRO A 155 -0.81 19.38 -10.17
CA PRO A 155 -2.27 19.28 -10.30
C PRO A 155 -3.03 20.62 -10.39
N THR A 156 -2.42 21.71 -9.95
CA THR A 156 -2.97 23.08 -9.98
C THR A 156 -2.58 23.87 -11.23
N ALA A 157 -1.63 23.36 -12.02
CA ALA A 157 -1.39 23.91 -13.34
C ALA A 157 -2.69 23.68 -14.13
N ASN A 158 -3.17 24.69 -14.88
CA ASN A 158 -4.34 24.58 -15.76
C ASN A 158 -4.07 23.66 -16.97
N VAL A 159 -3.40 22.55 -16.74
CA VAL A 159 -3.02 21.52 -17.70
C VAL A 159 -3.99 20.37 -17.44
N ALA A 160 -4.84 20.07 -18.42
CA ALA A 160 -5.71 18.92 -18.33
C ALA A 160 -4.83 17.65 -18.16
N PRO A 161 -5.06 16.83 -17.11
CA PRO A 161 -4.33 15.59 -16.98
C PRO A 161 -4.65 14.70 -18.19
N PRO A 162 -3.65 14.07 -18.83
CA PRO A 162 -3.89 13.15 -19.93
C PRO A 162 -4.57 11.90 -19.38
N VAL A 163 -5.36 11.25 -20.23
CA VAL A 163 -6.17 10.09 -19.84
C VAL A 163 -5.27 8.99 -19.26
N PRO A 164 -5.48 8.53 -18.01
CA PRO A 164 -4.61 7.55 -17.34
C PRO A 164 -4.51 6.18 -18.04
N ASN A 165 -5.40 5.90 -19.00
CA ASN A 165 -5.66 4.55 -19.52
C ASN A 165 -4.91 4.21 -20.82
N GLY A 166 -3.86 4.95 -21.18
CA GLY A 166 -2.95 4.60 -22.29
C GLY A 166 -3.49 4.84 -23.70
N ASP A 167 -4.81 4.99 -23.87
CA ASP A 167 -5.43 5.39 -25.13
C ASP A 167 -5.06 6.86 -25.43
N GLY A 168 -3.97 7.05 -26.19
CA GLY A 168 -3.48 8.35 -26.63
C GLY A 168 -2.14 8.78 -26.03
N LEU A 169 -1.46 7.93 -25.25
CA LEU A 169 -0.09 8.24 -24.82
C LEU A 169 0.89 8.01 -25.99
N PRO A 170 1.91 8.86 -26.20
CA PRO A 170 2.90 8.64 -27.26
C PRO A 170 3.60 7.29 -27.14
N SER A 171 4.04 6.75 -28.28
CA SER A 171 4.75 5.47 -28.32
C SER A 171 5.98 5.48 -27.41
N GLN A 172 6.23 4.36 -26.72
CA GLN A 172 7.34 4.16 -25.77
C GLN A 172 7.31 5.06 -24.52
N CYS A 173 6.16 5.63 -24.20
CA CYS A 173 5.90 6.28 -22.93
C CYS A 173 5.02 5.39 -22.04
N HIS A 174 5.19 5.49 -20.73
CA HIS A 174 4.30 4.88 -19.76
C HIS A 174 4.09 5.81 -18.56
N VAL A 175 3.00 5.56 -17.83
CA VAL A 175 2.62 6.35 -16.66
C VAL A 175 3.30 5.78 -15.43
N ILE A 176 3.93 6.65 -14.65
CA ILE A 176 4.48 6.33 -13.33
C ILE A 176 3.90 7.29 -12.29
N GLN A 177 3.72 6.79 -11.07
CA GLN A 177 3.27 7.61 -9.94
C GLN A 177 4.19 7.42 -8.74
N LEU A 178 4.63 8.52 -8.16
CA LEU A 178 5.45 8.54 -6.95
C LEU A 178 4.86 9.47 -5.89
N PRO A 179 5.06 9.18 -4.59
CA PRO A 179 4.71 10.09 -3.53
C PRO A 179 5.59 11.35 -3.57
N VAL A 180 4.99 12.51 -3.26
CA VAL A 180 5.67 13.81 -3.25
C VAL A 180 5.56 14.51 -1.91
N LYS A 181 6.46 15.46 -1.65
CA LYS A 181 6.44 16.26 -0.42
C LYS A 181 5.21 17.18 -0.40
N SER A 182 4.48 17.20 0.72
CA SER A 182 3.21 17.95 0.84
C SER A 182 3.37 19.47 0.79
N ASN A 183 4.55 19.99 1.11
CA ASN A 183 4.88 21.40 1.21
C ASN A 183 5.75 21.91 0.04
N TYR A 184 5.84 21.14 -1.05
CA TYR A 184 6.66 21.56 -2.16
C TYR A 184 5.98 22.73 -2.88
N ASP A 185 6.61 23.90 -2.84
CA ASP A 185 6.18 25.06 -3.63
C ASP A 185 6.09 24.62 -5.09
N GLN A 186 4.96 24.89 -5.75
CA GLN A 186 4.64 24.45 -7.12
C GLN A 186 5.48 25.18 -8.19
N GLN A 187 6.69 25.58 -7.83
CA GLN A 187 7.72 26.14 -8.69
C GLN A 187 8.65 25.01 -9.15
N SER A 188 9.24 25.16 -10.34
CA SER A 188 10.17 24.15 -10.86
C SER A 188 11.31 23.92 -9.85
N PRO A 189 11.50 22.70 -9.32
CA PRO A 189 12.67 22.41 -8.49
C PRO A 189 13.95 22.65 -9.28
N GLU A 190 15.02 23.05 -8.58
CA GLU A 190 16.37 22.97 -9.15
C GLU A 190 16.74 21.51 -9.47
N ASN A 191 16.26 20.57 -8.65
CA ASN A 191 16.48 19.14 -8.81
C ASN A 191 15.15 18.35 -8.68
N VAL A 192 14.77 17.63 -9.74
CA VAL A 192 13.53 16.83 -9.78
C VAL A 192 13.43 15.81 -8.65
N PHE A 193 14.56 15.28 -8.15
CA PHE A 193 14.57 14.30 -7.06
C PHE A 193 14.04 14.88 -5.75
N ASP A 194 14.16 16.19 -5.55
CA ASP A 194 13.70 16.87 -4.33
C ASP A 194 12.18 16.91 -4.20
N LEU A 195 11.45 16.59 -5.26
CA LEU A 195 9.98 16.48 -5.26
C LEU A 195 9.49 15.28 -4.45
N PHE A 196 10.23 14.17 -4.50
CA PHE A 196 9.75 12.88 -4.03
C PHE A 196 10.03 12.68 -2.54
N THR A 197 9.26 11.78 -1.95
CA THR A 197 9.38 11.40 -0.54
C THR A 197 9.08 9.92 -0.38
N SER A 198 9.75 9.30 0.59
CA SER A 198 9.41 7.96 1.06
C SER A 198 8.39 7.98 2.21
N GLU A 199 8.02 9.17 2.69
CA GLU A 199 7.02 9.37 3.74
C GLU A 199 5.75 9.93 3.14
N TYR A 200 4.67 9.16 3.18
CA TYR A 200 3.41 9.50 2.51
C TYR A 200 2.20 8.91 3.21
N THR A 201 1.03 9.43 2.86
CA THR A 201 -0.24 8.92 3.38
C THR A 201 -0.69 7.74 2.54
N LEU A 202 -0.82 6.57 3.16
CA LEU A 202 -1.46 5.39 2.59
C LEU A 202 -2.90 5.32 3.10
N GLU A 203 -3.85 5.36 2.19
CA GLU A 203 -5.28 5.30 2.49
C GLU A 203 -5.84 3.96 2.02
N TRP A 204 -6.61 3.31 2.88
CA TRP A 204 -7.29 2.07 2.53
C TRP A 204 -8.79 2.29 2.37
N ASN A 205 -9.38 1.56 1.43
CA ASN A 205 -10.81 1.58 1.15
C ASN A 205 -11.33 0.15 1.07
N LEU A 206 -12.21 -0.20 2.00
CA LEU A 206 -12.91 -1.48 1.98
C LEU A 206 -13.86 -1.51 0.78
N SER A 207 -13.98 -2.67 0.15
CA SER A 207 -15.03 -2.87 -0.85
C SER A 207 -16.41 -2.82 -0.18
N GLU A 208 -17.42 -2.48 -0.97
CA GLU A 208 -18.82 -2.47 -0.52
C GLU A 208 -19.21 -3.84 0.03
N GLN A 209 -18.85 -4.91 -0.68
CA GLN A 209 -19.07 -6.30 -0.30
C GLN A 209 -18.45 -6.65 1.06
N CYS A 210 -17.20 -6.22 1.31
CA CYS A 210 -16.57 -6.44 2.60
C CYS A 210 -17.24 -5.64 3.72
N SER A 211 -17.59 -4.38 3.44
CA SER A 211 -18.28 -3.52 4.40
C SER A 211 -19.65 -4.09 4.80
N GLU A 212 -20.39 -4.66 3.86
CA GLU A 212 -21.67 -5.34 4.12
C GLU A 212 -21.48 -6.63 4.92
N CYS A 213 -20.46 -7.43 4.59
CA CYS A 213 -20.13 -8.64 5.32
C CYS A 213 -19.85 -8.34 6.80
N GLN A 214 -19.04 -7.33 7.08
CA GLN A 214 -18.72 -6.90 8.45
C GLN A 214 -19.95 -6.40 9.20
N ARG A 215 -20.81 -5.60 8.55
CA ARG A 215 -22.10 -5.17 9.14
C ARG A 215 -23.00 -6.35 9.50
N GLY A 216 -22.95 -7.43 8.72
CA GLY A 216 -23.64 -8.69 9.00
C GLY A 216 -22.96 -9.60 10.01
N GLY A 217 -21.83 -9.17 10.61
CA GLY A 217 -21.04 -9.95 11.57
C GLY A 217 -20.11 -11.01 10.96
N GLY A 218 -19.95 -11.01 9.64
CA GLY A 218 -19.05 -11.92 8.94
C GLY A 218 -17.62 -11.38 8.81
N GLN A 219 -16.72 -12.24 8.35
CA GLN A 219 -15.31 -11.96 8.08
C GLN A 219 -15.05 -11.90 6.58
N CYS A 220 -14.34 -10.86 6.14
CA CYS A 220 -13.91 -10.72 4.76
C CYS A 220 -12.68 -11.58 4.51
N LEU A 221 -12.78 -12.53 3.59
CA LEU A 221 -11.71 -13.42 3.17
C LEU A 221 -11.51 -13.32 1.65
N THR A 222 -10.36 -13.82 1.19
CA THR A 222 -10.10 -14.10 -0.22
C THR A 222 -9.97 -15.60 -0.37
N ASN A 223 -10.71 -16.20 -1.30
CA ASN A 223 -10.70 -17.65 -1.54
C ASN A 223 -9.47 -18.07 -2.38
N ASP A 224 -9.30 -19.37 -2.60
CA ASP A 224 -8.14 -19.94 -3.32
C ASP A 224 -8.04 -19.49 -4.80
N ILE A 225 -9.12 -18.97 -5.38
CA ILE A 225 -9.15 -18.44 -6.75
C ILE A 225 -9.01 -16.92 -6.80
N GLY A 226 -8.74 -16.27 -5.66
CA GLY A 226 -8.50 -14.83 -5.59
C GLY A 226 -9.76 -13.96 -5.57
N GLU A 227 -10.93 -14.54 -5.28
CA GLU A 227 -12.21 -13.84 -5.21
C GLU A 227 -12.63 -13.54 -3.77
N PHE A 228 -13.53 -12.57 -3.61
CA PHE A 228 -14.11 -12.20 -2.32
C PHE A 228 -14.97 -13.33 -1.74
N GLU A 229 -14.77 -13.63 -0.45
CA GLU A 229 -15.64 -14.53 0.31
C GLU A 229 -16.05 -13.87 1.65
N CYS A 230 -17.33 -13.97 2.00
CA CYS A 230 -17.84 -13.55 3.31
C CYS A 230 -18.15 -14.77 4.17
N LYS A 231 -17.35 -14.98 5.24
CA LYS A 231 -17.55 -16.08 6.18
C LYS A 231 -18.32 -15.61 7.41
N ARG A 232 -19.52 -16.15 7.62
CA ARG A 232 -20.35 -15.88 8.80
C ARG A 232 -20.13 -16.91 9.91
#